data_AF-A0A6C0LNU9-F1
#
_entry.id   AF-A0A6C0LNU9-F1
#
_cell.length_a   1.000
_cell.length_b   1.000
_cell.length_c   1.000
_cell.angle_alpha   90.00
_cell.angle_beta   90.00
_cell.angle_gamma   90.00
#
_symmetry.space_group_name_H-M   'P 1'
#
loop_
_entity.id
_entity.type
_entity.pdbx_description
1 polymer ?
#
loop_
_entity_poly.entity_id
_entity_poly.type
_entity_poly.pdbx_seq_one_letter_code
_entity_poly.pdbx_strand_id
1 'polypeptide(L)'
;MFIVPYYKSVDSSWTRYSLFLSNGGKELWSIEDTIKPSHIKTILKKNDLIAVGPPVKLGSCYFVEIDTVKTNLTEFYTWEEVEFPNASEDCWRTLSMPTDLLSCGVFCSQFWTATALPEVNTIRDYFSKV
;
A
#
# COMPACT_ATOMS: atom_id res chain seq x y z
N MET A 1 11.39 -9.76 -3.54
CA MET A 1 11.19 -8.79 -2.44
C MET A 1 10.12 -7.78 -2.86
N PHE A 2 9.43 -7.12 -1.93
CA PHE A 2 8.32 -6.21 -2.29
C PHE A 2 8.56 -4.77 -1.84
N ILE A 3 8.13 -3.81 -2.66
CA ILE A 3 7.90 -2.43 -2.24
C ILE A 3 6.40 -2.25 -2.05
N VAL A 4 6.00 -1.60 -0.96
CA VAL A 4 4.61 -1.26 -0.66
C VAL A 4 4.51 0.26 -0.52
N PRO A 5 4.36 0.99 -1.64
CA PRO A 5 4.03 2.40 -1.60
C PRO A 5 2.65 2.56 -0.99
N TYR A 6 2.51 3.46 -0.02
CA TYR A 6 1.23 3.70 0.62
C TYR A 6 1.05 5.16 1.00
N TYR A 7 -0.20 5.58 1.17
CA TYR A 7 -0.53 6.76 1.95
C TYR A 7 -1.73 6.47 2.84
N LYS A 8 -1.84 7.22 3.95
CA LYS A 8 -2.90 7.08 4.94
C LYS A 8 -3.67 8.38 5.03
N SER A 9 -4.99 8.29 5.07
CA SER A 9 -5.84 9.44 5.43
C SER A 9 -6.79 9.03 6.56
N VAL A 10 -7.08 9.98 7.44
CA VAL A 10 -7.98 9.79 8.58
C VAL A 10 -8.97 10.94 8.59
N ASP A 11 -10.25 10.61 8.58
CA ASP A 11 -11.34 11.55 8.85
C ASP A 11 -12.05 11.18 10.16
N SER A 12 -13.17 11.85 10.47
CA SER A 12 -13.92 11.65 11.72
C SER A 12 -14.45 10.23 11.92
N SER A 13 -14.62 9.46 10.85
CA SER A 13 -15.28 8.14 10.89
C SER A 13 -14.41 7.02 10.32
N TRP A 14 -13.47 7.34 9.43
CA TRP A 14 -12.73 6.38 8.65
C TRP A 14 -11.23 6.63 8.68
N THR A 15 -10.50 5.54 8.82
CA THR A 15 -9.08 5.44 8.51
C THR A 15 -8.93 4.69 7.19
N ARG A 16 -8.30 5.33 6.21
CA ARG A 16 -8.09 4.77 4.87
C ARG A 16 -6.61 4.50 4.64
N TYR A 17 -6.31 3.29 4.21
CA TYR A 17 -4.99 2.87 3.77
C TYR A 17 -5.03 2.67 2.26
N SER A 18 -4.35 3.53 1.51
CA SER A 18 -4.24 3.40 0.06
C SER A 18 -2.90 2.76 -0.26
N LEU A 19 -2.93 1.59 -0.89
CA LEU A 19 -1.77 0.79 -1.25
C LEU A 19 -1.61 0.79 -2.76
N PHE A 20 -0.39 1.03 -3.23
CA PHE A 20 -0.07 0.86 -4.65
C PHE A 20 0.25 -0.60 -4.92
N LEU A 21 -0.52 -1.22 -5.79
CA LEU A 21 -0.51 -2.65 -6.05
C LEU A 21 -0.42 -2.93 -7.54
N SER A 22 0.14 -4.09 -7.89
CA SER A 22 0.30 -4.53 -9.26
C SER A 22 -0.78 -5.51 -9.70
N ASN A 23 -0.83 -5.77 -11.02
CA ASN A 23 -1.73 -6.76 -11.64
C ASN A 23 -3.21 -6.52 -11.30
N GLY A 24 -3.68 -5.29 -11.49
CA GLY A 24 -5.06 -4.89 -11.20
C GLY A 24 -5.41 -4.94 -9.71
N GLY A 25 -4.45 -4.62 -8.83
CA GLY A 25 -4.67 -4.56 -7.38
C GLY A 25 -4.60 -5.90 -6.65
N LYS A 26 -4.09 -6.95 -7.32
CA LYS A 26 -4.04 -8.33 -6.79
C LYS A 26 -2.67 -8.70 -6.22
N GLU A 27 -1.61 -8.00 -6.63
CA GLU A 27 -0.23 -8.34 -6.27
C GLU A 27 0.51 -7.16 -5.64
N LEU A 28 1.55 -7.46 -4.87
CA LEU A 28 2.48 -6.44 -4.38
C LEU A 28 3.51 -6.14 -5.45
N TRP A 29 4.03 -4.90 -5.45
CA TRP A 29 5.06 -4.52 -6.40
C TRP A 29 6.37 -5.24 -6.11
N SER A 30 6.70 -6.22 -6.96
CA SER A 30 7.90 -7.03 -6.83
C SER A 30 9.13 -6.30 -7.38
N ILE A 31 10.23 -6.43 -6.65
CA ILE A 31 11.55 -5.97 -7.07
C ILE A 31 12.59 -7.07 -6.88
N GLU A 32 13.66 -6.97 -7.65
CA GLU A 32 14.81 -7.87 -7.53
C GLU A 32 15.40 -7.83 -6.11
N ASP A 33 15.73 -9.01 -5.58
CA ASP A 33 16.27 -9.16 -4.22
C ASP A 33 17.67 -8.51 -4.04
N THR A 34 18.33 -8.17 -5.14
CA THR A 34 19.64 -7.50 -5.18
C THR A 34 19.56 -5.99 -4.92
N ILE A 35 18.36 -5.40 -4.98
CA ILE A 35 18.18 -3.96 -4.83
C ILE A 35 18.43 -3.55 -3.38
N LYS A 36 19.39 -2.64 -3.19
CA LYS A 36 19.68 -2.05 -1.89
C LYS A 36 18.54 -1.12 -1.44
N PRO A 37 18.22 -1.05 -0.13
CA PRO A 37 17.19 -0.16 0.40
C PRO A 37 17.38 1.31 -0.01
N SER A 38 18.64 1.75 -0.12
CA SER A 38 19.00 3.10 -0.55
C SER A 38 18.51 3.45 -1.96
N HIS A 39 18.25 2.46 -2.82
CA HIS A 39 17.78 2.67 -4.19
C HIS A 39 16.26 2.67 -4.33
N ILE A 40 15.51 2.22 -3.31
CA ILE A 40 14.04 2.16 -3.36
C ILE A 40 13.45 3.54 -3.62
N LYS A 41 13.96 4.59 -2.97
CA LYS A 41 13.53 5.98 -3.24
C LYS A 41 13.76 6.41 -4.68
N THR A 42 14.87 5.98 -5.28
CA THR A 42 15.18 6.26 -6.69
C THR A 42 14.24 5.52 -7.61
N ILE A 43 13.88 4.28 -7.30
CA ILE A 43 12.89 3.49 -8.06
C ILE A 43 11.53 4.18 -8.01
N LEU A 44 11.05 4.55 -6.81
CA LEU A 44 9.77 5.24 -6.65
C LEU A 44 9.74 6.56 -7.43
N LYS A 45 10.79 7.39 -7.29
CA LYS A 45 10.90 8.67 -7.99
C LYS A 45 10.90 8.52 -9.52
N LYS A 46 11.45 7.43 -10.06
CA LYS A 46 11.43 7.15 -11.51
C LYS A 46 10.03 6.77 -12.02
N ASN A 47 9.13 6.37 -11.13
CA ASN A 47 7.74 6.05 -11.42
C ASN A 47 6.80 7.13 -10.85
N ASP A 48 7.31 8.36 -10.71
CA ASP A 48 6.57 9.54 -10.23
C ASP A 48 5.94 9.42 -8.84
N LEU A 49 6.37 8.44 -8.04
CA LEU A 49 5.97 8.27 -6.64
C LEU A 49 7.01 8.92 -5.72
N ILE A 50 6.62 9.98 -5.02
CA ILE A 50 7.53 10.75 -4.15
C ILE A 50 7.42 10.27 -2.72
N ALA A 51 8.48 9.67 -2.17
CA ALA A 51 8.49 9.18 -0.78
C ALA A 51 8.63 10.33 0.24
N VAL A 52 7.83 10.28 1.32
CA VAL A 52 7.97 11.16 2.50
C VAL A 52 9.27 10.86 3.25
N GLY A 53 9.51 9.57 3.52
CA GLY A 53 10.55 9.09 4.43
C GLY A 53 11.38 7.93 3.89
N PRO A 54 12.38 7.44 4.65
CA PRO A 54 13.09 6.21 4.30
C PRO A 54 12.14 4.99 4.30
N PRO A 55 12.38 3.99 3.44
CA PRO A 55 11.63 2.73 3.48
C PRO A 55 11.78 2.01 4.82
N VAL A 56 10.67 1.48 5.33
CA VAL A 56 10.65 0.66 6.56
C VAL A 56 10.54 -0.81 6.17
N LYS A 57 11.52 -1.62 6.58
CA LYS A 57 11.51 -3.06 6.31
C LYS A 57 10.70 -3.81 7.35
N LEU A 58 9.79 -4.67 6.91
CA LEU A 58 9.16 -5.69 7.74
C LEU A 58 8.94 -6.95 6.90
N GLY A 59 9.47 -8.08 7.33
CA GLY A 59 9.46 -9.32 6.54
C GLY A 59 10.12 -9.14 5.16
N SER A 60 9.41 -9.56 4.11
CA SER A 60 9.79 -9.43 2.69
C SER A 60 9.44 -8.07 2.08
N CYS A 61 8.78 -7.18 2.84
CA CYS A 61 8.24 -5.91 2.35
C CYS A 61 9.04 -4.70 2.82
N TYR A 62 9.17 -3.71 1.94
CA TYR A 62 9.56 -2.34 2.27
C TYR A 62 8.35 -1.42 2.13
N PHE A 63 7.86 -0.92 3.25
CA PHE A 63 6.78 0.05 3.28
C PHE A 63 7.33 1.45 3.08
N VAL A 64 6.70 2.21 2.19
CA VAL A 64 7.13 3.58 1.88
C VAL A 64 5.93 4.50 1.82
N GLU A 65 5.88 5.45 2.74
CA GLU A 65 4.86 6.50 2.73
C GLU A 65 5.09 7.47 1.56
N ILE A 66 4.04 7.75 0.80
CA ILE A 66 4.04 8.61 -0.37
C ILE A 66 3.50 10.00 -0.02
N ASP A 67 4.22 11.03 -0.48
CA ASP A 67 3.86 12.43 -0.35
C ASP A 67 2.77 12.74 -1.38
N THR A 68 1.52 12.78 -0.91
CA THR A 68 0.33 13.02 -1.75
C THR A 68 0.21 14.47 -2.23
N VAL A 69 1.05 15.39 -1.72
CA VAL A 69 1.09 16.79 -2.19
C VAL A 69 2.04 16.90 -3.39
N LYS A 70 3.13 16.12 -3.39
CA LYS A 70 4.12 16.12 -4.48
C LYS A 70 3.85 15.06 -5.56
N THR A 71 3.17 13.99 -5.21
CA THR A 71 2.80 12.92 -6.14
C THR A 71 1.48 13.27 -6.82
N ASN A 72 1.45 13.27 -8.16
CA ASN A 72 0.20 13.50 -8.89
C ASN A 72 -0.63 12.21 -8.93
N LEU A 73 -1.50 12.00 -7.92
CA LEU A 73 -2.26 10.77 -7.78
C LEU A 73 -3.24 10.50 -8.95
N THR A 74 -3.63 11.52 -9.72
CA THR A 74 -4.56 11.36 -10.84
C THR A 74 -3.95 10.68 -12.07
N GLU A 75 -2.62 10.53 -12.12
CA GLU A 75 -1.93 9.82 -13.21
C GLU A 75 -1.93 8.29 -13.01
N PHE A 76 -2.47 7.81 -11.90
CA PHE A 76 -2.48 6.40 -11.54
C PHE A 76 -3.93 5.89 -11.49
N TYR A 77 -4.13 4.65 -11.93
CA TYR A 77 -5.41 3.99 -11.80
C TYR A 77 -5.78 3.79 -10.33
N THR A 78 -7.06 3.88 -10.03
CA THR A 78 -7.67 3.38 -8.80
C THR A 78 -8.21 1.97 -9.03
N TRP A 79 -8.37 1.20 -7.95
CA TRP A 79 -8.87 -0.16 -8.04
C TRP A 79 -10.30 -0.24 -8.62
N GLU A 80 -11.06 0.83 -8.50
CA GLU A 80 -12.40 0.98 -9.07
C GLU A 80 -12.39 1.27 -10.58
N GLU A 81 -11.28 1.75 -11.13
CA GLU A 81 -11.12 2.09 -12.55
C GLU A 81 -10.60 0.94 -13.42
N VAL A 82 -10.03 -0.10 -12.81
CA VAL A 82 -9.45 -1.23 -13.55
C VAL A 82 -10.51 -2.28 -13.94
N GLU A 83 -10.42 -2.81 -15.16
CA GLU A 83 -11.42 -3.75 -15.70
C GLU A 83 -11.12 -5.21 -15.34
N PHE A 84 -11.96 -5.82 -14.50
CA PHE A 84 -11.83 -7.24 -14.14
C PHE A 84 -12.43 -8.19 -15.20
N PRO A 85 -11.90 -9.42 -15.35
CA PRO A 85 -10.82 -10.04 -14.56
C PRO A 85 -9.41 -9.80 -15.10
N ASN A 86 -9.29 -9.20 -16.30
CA ASN A 86 -8.03 -9.14 -17.07
C ASN A 86 -7.17 -7.92 -16.78
N ALA A 87 -7.61 -7.04 -15.87
CA ALA A 87 -6.82 -5.91 -15.38
C ALA A 87 -5.39 -6.33 -15.03
N SER A 88 -4.45 -5.61 -15.62
CA SER A 88 -2.99 -5.79 -15.46
C SER A 88 -2.28 -4.51 -15.00
N GLU A 89 -3.04 -3.41 -14.91
CA GLU A 89 -2.58 -2.09 -14.52
C GLU A 89 -2.13 -2.07 -13.07
N ASP A 90 -1.08 -1.31 -12.77
CA ASP A 90 -0.76 -0.96 -11.39
C ASP A 90 -1.76 0.10 -10.92
N CYS A 91 -2.30 -0.07 -9.71
CA CYS A 91 -3.36 0.80 -9.21
C CYS A 91 -3.32 1.02 -7.70
N TRP A 92 -3.97 2.09 -7.27
CA TRP A 92 -4.24 2.39 -5.87
C TRP A 92 -5.46 1.62 -5.38
N ARG A 93 -5.25 0.74 -4.41
CA ARG A 93 -6.31 0.04 -3.69
C ARG A 93 -6.52 0.66 -2.32
N THR A 94 -7.68 1.27 -2.10
CA THR A 94 -8.00 1.95 -0.85
C THR A 94 -8.83 1.06 0.08
N LEU A 95 -8.26 0.75 1.24
CA LEU A 95 -8.91 -0.03 2.29
C LEU A 95 -9.46 0.91 3.36
N SER A 96 -10.77 0.91 3.54
CA SER A 96 -11.45 1.79 4.49
C SER A 96 -11.84 1.02 5.77
N MET A 97 -11.28 1.44 6.90
CA MET A 97 -11.57 0.89 8.22
C MET A 97 -12.27 1.94 9.09
N PRO A 98 -13.38 1.62 9.78
CA PRO A 98 -13.97 2.55 10.73
C PRO A 98 -12.97 2.87 11.85
N THR A 99 -12.74 4.15 12.12
CA THR A 99 -11.72 4.59 13.10
C THR A 99 -12.00 4.02 14.49
N ASP A 100 -13.27 3.96 14.90
CA ASP A 100 -13.69 3.42 16.21
C ASP A 100 -13.40 1.92 16.38
N LEU A 101 -13.21 1.18 15.29
CA LEU A 101 -12.95 -0.26 15.31
C LEU A 101 -11.46 -0.61 15.21
N LEU A 102 -10.57 0.37 15.06
CA LEU A 102 -9.11 0.13 14.99
C LEU A 102 -8.54 -0.53 16.26
N SER A 103 -9.17 -0.30 17.41
CA SER A 103 -8.78 -0.92 18.68
C SER A 103 -9.35 -2.33 18.88
N CYS A 104 -10.31 -2.75 18.05
CA CYS A 104 -10.94 -4.05 18.14
C CYS A 104 -10.09 -5.11 17.43
N GLY A 105 -9.27 -5.84 18.18
CA GLY A 105 -8.34 -6.83 17.61
C GLY A 105 -9.01 -7.92 16.75
N VAL A 106 -10.21 -8.39 17.13
CA VAL A 106 -10.97 -9.38 16.34
C VAL A 106 -11.39 -8.79 15.00
N PHE A 107 -11.97 -7.58 15.01
CA PHE A 107 -12.39 -6.89 13.80
C PHE A 107 -11.19 -6.62 12.89
N CYS A 108 -10.08 -6.07 13.41
CA CYS A 108 -8.89 -5.81 12.62
C CYS A 108 -8.33 -7.08 11.97
N SER A 109 -8.26 -8.19 12.72
CA SER A 109 -7.78 -9.46 12.19
C SER A 109 -8.65 -9.96 11.03
N GLN A 110 -9.97 -9.89 11.17
CA GLN A 110 -10.91 -10.31 10.13
C GLN A 110 -10.87 -9.37 8.93
N PHE A 111 -10.83 -8.06 9.16
CA PHE A 111 -10.73 -7.04 8.13
C PHE A 111 -9.54 -7.30 7.21
N TRP A 112 -8.33 -7.41 7.77
CA TRP A 112 -7.12 -7.62 6.98
C TRP A 112 -7.20 -8.93 6.21
N THR A 113 -7.66 -10.01 6.85
CA THR A 113 -7.85 -11.31 6.17
C THR A 113 -8.79 -11.20 4.97
N ALA A 114 -9.89 -10.46 5.10
CA ALA A 114 -10.88 -10.27 4.04
C ALA A 114 -10.37 -9.43 2.86
N THR A 115 -9.28 -8.67 3.03
CA THR A 115 -8.69 -7.89 1.92
C THR A 115 -8.09 -8.78 0.83
N ALA A 116 -7.79 -10.05 1.12
CA ALA A 116 -7.08 -10.97 0.22
C ALA A 116 -5.76 -10.39 -0.33
N LEU A 117 -5.10 -9.49 0.42
CA LEU A 117 -3.81 -8.96 0.04
C LEU A 117 -2.72 -10.04 0.14
N PRO A 118 -1.71 -10.02 -0.74
CA PRO A 118 -0.50 -10.80 -0.55
C PRO A 118 0.20 -10.34 0.74
N GLU A 119 0.92 -11.24 1.41
CA GLU A 119 1.66 -10.90 2.64
C GLU A 119 0.78 -10.24 3.73
N VAL A 120 -0.51 -10.62 3.79
CA VAL A 120 -1.52 -9.96 4.66
C VAL A 120 -1.10 -9.83 6.13
N ASN A 121 -0.39 -10.83 6.68
CA ASN A 121 0.10 -10.76 8.05
C ASN A 121 1.17 -9.67 8.21
N THR A 122 2.12 -9.59 7.28
CA THR A 122 3.16 -8.56 7.25
C THR A 122 2.54 -7.16 7.10
N ILE A 123 1.55 -7.02 6.22
CA ILE A 123 0.82 -5.76 6.00
C ILE A 123 0.06 -5.34 7.25
N ARG A 124 -0.74 -6.24 7.84
CA ARG A 124 -1.45 -6.00 9.10
C ARG A 124 -0.47 -5.57 10.20
N ASP A 125 0.61 -6.31 10.38
CA ASP A 125 1.56 -6.08 11.47
C ASP A 125 2.29 -4.74 11.30
N TYR A 126 2.48 -4.28 10.05
CA TYR A 126 2.96 -2.93 9.77
C TYR A 126 1.92 -1.88 10.16
N PHE A 127 0.69 -1.96 9.61
CA PHE A 127 -0.35 -0.95 9.83
C PHE A 127 -0.92 -0.93 11.25
N SER A 128 -0.67 -1.96 12.06
CA SER A 128 -0.95 -1.92 13.50
C SER A 128 -0.06 -0.94 14.29
N LYS A 129 1.02 -0.44 13.69
CA LYS A 129 2.03 0.41 14.34
C LYS A 129 2.06 1.85 13.82
N VAL A 130 1.35 2.17 12.74
CA VAL A 130 1.39 3.46 12.02
C VAL A 130 0.03 4.11 11.88
#